data_AF-A0A257SSQ1-F1
#
_entry.id   AF-A0A257SSQ1-F1
#
_cell.length_a   1.000
_cell.length_b   1.000
_cell.length_c   1.000
_cell.angle_alpha   90.00
_cell.angle_beta   90.00
_cell.angle_gamma   90.00
#
_symmetry.space_group_name_H-M   'P 1'
#
loop_
_entity.id
_entity.type
_entity.pdbx_description
1 polymer ?
#
loop_
_entity_poly.entity_id
_entity_poly.type
_entity_poly.pdbx_seq_one_letter_code
_entity_poly.pdbx_strand_id
1 'polypeptide(L)'
;MTIYSNLYDSNGDEMPNTLPSTPDGKYNLVDGPVSATAINPDSPQSDLRKIIEKLKITANKGEIDQELVQRGIDILEGNPIPGKAYSGFAMLHYNGPNKFKKVTPVYDSTGNVIGGNVDVNMIYFGQHIESDTSLLDNSAVHDVPWTVTYHVNILRRGAEDFSPMMMNFDVKPDGTPGPFHASMDQTFFPMLKEGTRYTLKIKETRGKYFNLVYTWGWRIHPPRVQVMENANKVAGGKTLLQWEQDTFGTDPMGSDANKLKAIAMIGDLSPAKRMWNIFRSLKARGESAHDGEDSARTPGSPRAKVRELYEAFLDWTDRTKLPTGVTADPNATITLFFVNNTIYGNRQGLTGVGSHLGSASYKGIANGRALGWHVRPYIYRATIYNGDHFPHGYMSVDFGGSRGWENEFQYSDPVTVIDPATGQPFQTKERGGYFPFPTYPNGNNLPAHIRNPDINADPQLGSGCYFTFGRNFAWPNAGGPWGGIIVPPVSADGTPGLHKVQITFNFEPSPRLRIYQFDPLHHDEAVYSLH
;
A
#
# COMPACT_ATOMS: atom_id res chain seq x y z
N MET A 1 -1.66 16.71 -25.02
CA MET A 1 -0.42 17.19 -25.66
C MET A 1 0.74 16.63 -24.87
N THR A 2 1.34 15.54 -25.30
CA THR A 2 2.42 14.91 -24.53
C THR A 2 3.68 15.76 -24.58
N ILE A 3 4.31 15.98 -23.42
CA ILE A 3 5.58 16.70 -23.30
C ILE A 3 6.72 15.67 -23.26
N TYR A 4 7.73 15.83 -24.11
CA TYR A 4 8.89 14.93 -24.25
C TYR A 4 10.19 15.51 -23.69
N SER A 5 10.09 16.22 -22.57
CA SER A 5 11.22 16.78 -21.85
C SER A 5 11.07 16.53 -20.35
N ASN A 6 12.18 16.67 -19.62
CA ASN A 6 12.14 16.82 -18.18
C ASN A 6 11.25 18.00 -17.75
N LEU A 7 10.82 17.96 -16.50
CA LEU A 7 10.20 19.06 -15.77
C LEU A 7 11.23 20.15 -15.49
N TYR A 8 10.71 21.35 -15.24
CA TYR A 8 11.46 22.47 -14.74
C TYR A 8 10.82 22.94 -13.45
N ASP A 9 11.63 23.38 -12.49
CA ASP A 9 11.13 24.01 -11.27
C ASP A 9 10.68 25.46 -11.54
N SER A 10 10.11 26.13 -10.53
CA SER A 10 9.63 27.51 -10.69
C SER A 10 10.73 28.54 -10.99
N ASN A 11 12.00 28.20 -10.78
CA ASN A 11 13.13 29.06 -11.15
C ASN A 11 13.58 28.84 -12.60
N GLY A 12 13.01 27.84 -13.29
CA GLY A 12 13.40 27.46 -14.64
C GLY A 12 14.59 26.50 -14.68
N ASP A 13 15.00 25.92 -13.54
CA ASP A 13 16.02 24.89 -13.51
C ASP A 13 15.44 23.54 -13.93
N GLU A 14 16.16 22.81 -14.77
CA GLU A 14 15.76 21.47 -15.17
C GLU A 14 15.81 20.50 -13.99
N MET A 15 14.73 19.72 -13.84
CA MET A 15 14.62 18.59 -12.92
C MET A 15 14.94 17.29 -13.68
N PRO A 16 16.19 16.81 -13.69
CA PRO A 16 16.57 15.63 -14.46
C PRO A 16 15.80 14.38 -14.01
N ASN A 17 15.77 13.35 -14.86
CA ASN A 17 15.10 12.07 -14.57
C ASN A 17 13.60 12.23 -14.29
N THR A 18 12.92 13.15 -14.98
CA THR A 18 11.46 13.38 -14.87
C THR A 18 10.71 13.14 -16.19
N LEU A 19 11.32 12.36 -17.07
CA LEU A 19 10.74 11.89 -18.33
C LEU A 19 10.66 10.34 -18.29
N PRO A 20 9.53 9.75 -17.86
CA PRO A 20 9.41 8.30 -17.64
C PRO A 20 9.49 7.47 -18.93
N SER A 21 9.02 8.03 -20.05
CA SER A 21 8.99 7.36 -21.34
C SER A 21 8.97 8.36 -22.51
N THR A 22 9.21 7.85 -23.70
CA THR A 22 9.23 8.53 -25.00
C THR A 22 8.77 7.53 -26.07
N PRO A 23 8.44 7.97 -27.31
CA PRO A 23 8.16 7.07 -28.41
C PRO A 23 9.24 6.00 -28.63
N ASP A 24 10.51 6.37 -28.45
CA ASP A 24 11.67 5.52 -28.72
C ASP A 24 12.21 4.80 -27.46
N GLY A 25 11.68 5.13 -26.28
CA GLY A 25 12.19 4.65 -24.99
C GLY A 25 11.07 4.43 -23.98
N LYS A 26 10.83 3.17 -23.64
CA LYS A 26 9.64 2.75 -22.85
C LYS A 26 9.82 2.89 -21.35
N TYR A 27 11.05 2.76 -20.88
CA TYR A 27 11.42 2.70 -19.47
C TYR A 27 12.64 3.59 -19.23
N ASN A 28 12.53 4.88 -19.57
CA ASN A 28 13.68 5.80 -19.61
C ASN A 28 14.36 5.96 -18.26
N LEU A 29 13.60 5.77 -17.17
CA LEU A 29 14.09 5.86 -15.80
C LEU A 29 14.58 4.53 -15.24
N VAL A 30 14.44 3.41 -15.97
CA VAL A 30 15.08 2.15 -15.57
C VAL A 30 16.55 2.19 -15.96
N ASP A 31 17.42 2.18 -14.94
CA ASP A 31 18.87 2.26 -15.08
C ASP A 31 19.49 0.87 -15.28
N GLY A 32 19.54 0.43 -16.54
CA GLY A 32 20.15 -0.84 -16.93
C GLY A 32 19.16 -2.01 -17.00
N PRO A 33 19.67 -3.26 -17.07
CA PRO A 33 18.81 -4.43 -17.22
C PRO A 33 18.05 -4.76 -15.93
N VAL A 34 16.79 -5.18 -16.08
CA VAL A 34 16.04 -5.80 -14.99
C VAL A 34 16.48 -7.25 -14.83
N SER A 35 16.79 -7.67 -13.60
CA SER A 35 17.11 -9.07 -13.30
C SER A 35 15.96 -9.77 -12.60
N ALA A 36 15.83 -11.08 -12.82
CA ALA A 36 14.80 -11.92 -12.25
C ALA A 36 15.41 -13.20 -11.69
N THR A 37 15.10 -13.52 -10.43
CA THR A 37 15.61 -14.72 -9.75
C THR A 37 14.47 -15.48 -9.06
N ALA A 38 14.48 -16.81 -9.12
CA ALA A 38 13.47 -17.63 -8.46
C ALA A 38 13.58 -17.53 -6.91
N ILE A 39 12.43 -17.53 -6.23
CA ILE A 39 12.29 -17.49 -4.77
C ILE A 39 11.14 -18.41 -4.33
N ASN A 40 11.04 -18.68 -3.02
CA ASN A 40 9.86 -19.34 -2.46
C ASN A 40 8.62 -18.42 -2.61
N PRO A 41 7.52 -18.86 -3.26
CA PRO A 41 6.32 -18.05 -3.46
C PRO A 41 5.42 -17.94 -2.23
N ASP A 42 5.68 -18.66 -1.14
CA ASP A 42 4.84 -18.57 0.06
C ASP A 42 4.84 -17.12 0.61
N SER A 43 3.65 -16.62 0.91
CA SER A 43 3.40 -15.29 1.48
C SER A 43 2.98 -15.35 2.95
N PRO A 44 3.05 -14.24 3.71
CA PRO A 44 2.51 -14.14 5.07
C PRO A 44 1.07 -14.62 5.13
N GLN A 45 0.23 -14.18 4.17
CA GLN A 45 -1.17 -14.60 4.07
C GLN A 45 -1.33 -16.10 3.86
N SER A 46 -0.54 -16.70 2.97
CA SER A 46 -0.64 -18.13 2.69
C SER A 46 -0.19 -18.99 3.87
N ASP A 47 0.84 -18.57 4.60
CA ASP A 47 1.37 -19.31 5.73
C ASP A 47 0.50 -19.13 6.99
N LEU A 48 0.01 -17.92 7.27
CA LEU A 48 -0.99 -17.68 8.32
C LEU A 48 -2.25 -18.51 8.10
N ARG A 49 -2.74 -18.59 6.85
CA ARG A 49 -3.90 -19.44 6.53
C ARG A 49 -3.62 -20.92 6.83
N LYS A 50 -2.48 -21.46 6.38
CA LYS A 50 -2.09 -22.85 6.64
C LYS A 50 -1.98 -23.13 8.14
N ILE A 51 -1.39 -22.20 8.91
CA ILE A 51 -1.27 -22.28 10.37
C ILE A 51 -2.65 -22.36 11.00
N ILE A 52 -3.55 -21.44 10.64
CA ILE A 52 -4.91 -21.40 11.19
C ILE A 52 -5.69 -22.67 10.84
N GLU A 53 -5.59 -23.17 9.60
CA GLU A 53 -6.25 -24.41 9.18
C GLU A 53 -5.73 -25.63 9.97
N LYS A 54 -4.43 -25.71 10.23
CA LYS A 54 -3.87 -26.78 11.08
C LYS A 54 -4.29 -26.64 12.55
N LEU A 55 -4.29 -25.42 13.09
CA LEU A 55 -4.76 -25.16 14.45
C LEU A 55 -6.24 -25.48 14.62
N LYS A 56 -7.08 -25.32 13.59
CA LYS A 56 -8.49 -25.76 13.63
C LYS A 56 -8.59 -27.27 13.85
N ILE A 57 -7.70 -28.05 13.23
CA ILE A 57 -7.69 -29.51 13.35
C ILE A 57 -7.29 -29.93 14.77
N THR A 58 -6.22 -29.35 15.32
CA THR A 58 -5.78 -29.69 16.69
C THR A 58 -6.76 -29.18 17.73
N ALA A 59 -7.29 -27.96 17.57
CA ALA A 59 -8.22 -27.36 18.52
C ALA A 59 -9.56 -28.12 18.60
N ASN A 60 -9.98 -28.79 17.52
CA ASN A 60 -11.14 -29.69 17.56
C ASN A 60 -10.93 -30.93 18.43
N LYS A 61 -9.67 -31.29 18.73
CA LYS A 61 -9.29 -32.35 19.66
C LYS A 61 -8.97 -31.83 21.07
N GLY A 62 -9.17 -30.52 21.32
CA GLY A 62 -8.78 -29.88 22.57
C GLY A 62 -7.29 -29.59 22.71
N GLU A 63 -6.52 -29.71 21.62
CA GLU A 63 -5.05 -29.53 21.59
C GLU A 63 -4.64 -28.25 20.86
N ILE A 64 -3.51 -27.66 21.26
CA ILE A 64 -2.90 -26.51 20.58
C ILE A 64 -1.44 -26.83 20.25
N ASP A 65 -1.11 -26.77 18.96
CA ASP A 65 0.25 -26.88 18.46
C ASP A 65 1.02 -25.57 18.73
N GLN A 66 1.94 -25.62 19.68
CA GLN A 66 2.70 -24.45 20.14
C GLN A 66 3.72 -23.95 19.10
N GLU A 67 4.24 -24.84 18.25
CA GLU A 67 5.15 -24.44 17.16
C GLU A 67 4.41 -23.64 16.11
N LEU A 68 3.19 -24.05 15.75
CA LEU A 68 2.33 -23.31 14.83
C LEU A 68 1.89 -21.96 15.42
N VAL A 69 1.59 -21.91 16.72
CA VAL A 69 1.27 -20.66 17.42
C VAL A 69 2.48 -19.71 17.38
N GLN A 70 3.68 -20.21 17.73
CA GLN A 70 4.89 -19.39 17.68
C GLN A 70 5.15 -18.89 16.26
N ARG A 71 5.00 -19.75 15.26
CA ARG A 71 5.17 -19.37 13.87
C ARG A 71 4.20 -18.27 13.43
N GLY A 72 2.96 -18.30 13.92
CA GLY A 72 1.99 -17.22 13.70
C GLY A 72 2.45 -15.89 14.30
N ILE A 73 2.99 -15.93 15.52
CA ILE A 73 3.58 -14.76 16.18
C ILE A 73 4.77 -14.24 15.37
N ASP A 74 5.67 -15.12 14.92
CA ASP A 74 6.85 -14.74 14.15
C ASP A 74 6.51 -14.03 12.84
N ILE A 75 5.45 -14.47 12.15
CA ILE A 75 4.97 -13.80 10.94
C ILE A 75 4.44 -12.39 11.27
N LEU A 76 3.65 -12.25 12.33
CA LEU A 76 3.04 -10.97 12.69
C LEU A 76 4.05 -9.95 13.22
N GLU A 77 5.03 -10.41 14.01
CA GLU A 77 6.11 -9.60 14.57
C GLU A 77 7.25 -9.34 13.58
N GLY A 78 7.29 -10.07 12.45
CA GLY A 78 8.40 -9.97 11.50
C GLY A 78 9.70 -10.61 12.01
N ASN A 79 9.62 -11.60 12.89
CA ASN A 79 10.79 -12.32 13.36
C ASN A 79 11.45 -13.12 12.21
N PRO A 80 12.76 -13.44 12.29
CA PRO A 80 13.45 -14.19 11.27
C PRO A 80 12.82 -15.56 10.99
N ILE A 81 12.59 -15.84 9.72
CA ILE A 81 11.94 -17.03 9.22
C ILE A 81 12.79 -17.61 8.07
N PRO A 82 13.52 -18.73 8.30
CA PRO A 82 14.41 -19.29 7.30
C PRO A 82 13.69 -19.63 5.99
N GLY A 83 14.31 -19.27 4.86
CA GLY A 83 13.86 -19.65 3.51
C GLY A 83 12.59 -18.95 3.03
N LYS A 84 12.08 -17.94 3.72
CA LYS A 84 10.94 -17.13 3.25
C LYS A 84 11.39 -15.75 2.83
N ALA A 85 10.94 -15.31 1.67
CA ALA A 85 11.25 -14.00 1.12
C ALA A 85 10.65 -12.83 1.94
N TYR A 86 9.61 -13.10 2.75
CA TYR A 86 9.00 -12.13 3.67
C TYR A 86 9.62 -12.12 5.08
N SER A 87 10.67 -12.92 5.33
CA SER A 87 11.36 -12.90 6.63
C SER A 87 11.83 -11.49 6.99
N GLY A 88 11.51 -11.01 8.20
CA GLY A 88 11.84 -9.64 8.63
C GLY A 88 10.73 -8.61 8.38
N PHE A 89 9.70 -8.93 7.58
CA PHE A 89 8.58 -8.03 7.34
C PHE A 89 7.50 -8.26 8.42
N ALA A 90 7.33 -7.29 9.31
CA ALA A 90 6.28 -7.31 10.32
C ALA A 90 4.93 -6.93 9.72
N MET A 91 3.88 -7.72 10.00
CA MET A 91 2.50 -7.39 9.62
C MET A 91 1.80 -6.53 10.69
N LEU A 92 2.39 -6.46 11.88
CA LEU A 92 2.14 -5.43 12.86
C LEU A 92 3.06 -4.25 12.52
N HIS A 93 2.49 -3.12 12.09
CA HIS A 93 3.27 -1.98 11.61
C HIS A 93 3.78 -1.12 12.78
N TYR A 94 4.45 -1.76 13.74
CA TYR A 94 5.00 -1.12 14.94
C TYR A 94 6.43 -0.60 14.74
N ASN A 95 7.08 -0.95 13.63
CA ASN A 95 8.52 -0.78 13.41
C ASN A 95 8.86 0.36 12.42
N GLY A 96 7.97 1.35 12.23
CA GLY A 96 8.21 2.48 11.34
C GLY A 96 9.57 3.18 11.52
N PRO A 97 10.05 3.44 12.76
CA PRO A 97 11.40 3.96 13.02
C PRO A 97 12.54 3.10 12.46
N ASN A 98 12.35 1.78 12.38
CA ASN A 98 13.33 0.85 11.82
C ASN A 98 13.26 0.78 10.28
N LYS A 99 12.19 1.28 9.65
CA LYS A 99 12.03 1.39 8.19
C LYS A 99 12.62 2.69 7.63
N PHE A 100 13.66 3.20 8.28
CA PHE A 100 14.43 4.38 7.88
C PHE A 100 15.70 3.97 7.14
N LYS A 101 15.95 4.58 5.97
CA LYS A 101 17.22 4.43 5.24
C LYS A 101 17.80 5.76 4.83
N LYS A 102 19.11 5.78 4.64
CA LYS A 102 19.85 6.91 4.09
C LYS A 102 20.40 6.56 2.72
N VAL A 103 20.29 7.49 1.77
CA VAL A 103 20.94 7.35 0.46
C VAL A 103 22.46 7.34 0.66
N THR A 104 23.13 6.33 0.13
CA THR A 104 24.59 6.23 0.14
C THR A 104 25.15 7.06 -1.02
N PRO A 105 25.90 8.14 -0.75
CA PRO A 105 26.45 8.99 -1.82
C PRO A 105 27.55 8.28 -2.60
N VAL A 106 27.66 8.62 -3.88
CA VAL A 106 28.75 8.23 -4.77
C VAL A 106 29.61 9.46 -5.03
N TYR A 107 30.94 9.28 -4.91
CA TYR A 107 31.90 10.37 -5.06
C TYR A 107 32.74 10.21 -6.33
N ASP A 108 33.12 11.33 -6.95
CA ASP A 108 34.16 11.35 -7.97
C ASP A 108 35.57 11.24 -7.36
N SER A 109 36.60 11.21 -8.22
CA SER A 109 38.01 11.13 -7.79
C SER A 109 38.50 12.35 -7.00
N THR A 110 37.75 13.46 -7.01
CA THR A 110 38.06 14.69 -6.28
C THR A 110 37.28 14.83 -4.97
N GLY A 111 36.41 13.86 -4.67
CA GLY A 111 35.60 13.85 -3.45
C GLY A 111 34.28 14.62 -3.56
N ASN A 112 33.85 15.04 -4.76
CA ASN A 112 32.53 15.63 -4.93
C ASN A 112 31.46 14.54 -5.04
N VAL A 113 30.29 14.78 -4.45
CA VAL A 113 29.14 13.89 -4.63
C VAL A 113 28.62 14.03 -6.06
N ILE A 114 28.52 12.92 -6.78
CA ILE A 114 28.03 12.86 -8.17
C ILE A 114 26.76 12.02 -8.32
N GLY A 115 26.33 11.37 -7.24
CA GLY A 115 25.05 10.69 -7.16
C GLY A 115 24.89 9.91 -5.86
N GLY A 116 24.04 8.89 -5.86
CA GLY A 116 23.90 7.98 -4.73
C GLY A 116 22.95 6.83 -5.04
N ASN A 117 22.91 5.84 -4.15
CA ASN A 117 21.98 4.71 -4.23
C ASN A 117 21.40 4.35 -2.87
N VAL A 118 20.18 3.83 -2.87
CA VAL A 118 19.59 3.11 -1.75
C VAL A 118 18.93 1.83 -2.25
N ASP A 119 19.06 0.74 -1.50
CA ASP A 119 18.40 -0.53 -1.78
C ASP A 119 17.10 -0.63 -0.98
N VAL A 120 15.99 -0.99 -1.63
CA VAL A 120 14.65 -1.12 -1.05
C VAL A 120 14.11 -2.52 -1.32
N ASN A 121 13.75 -3.25 -0.28
CA ASN A 121 13.16 -4.58 -0.41
C ASN A 121 11.64 -4.50 -0.27
N MET A 122 10.93 -5.13 -1.18
CA MET A 122 9.47 -5.17 -1.15
C MET A 122 8.94 -6.59 -1.28
N ILE A 123 7.77 -6.84 -0.69
CA ILE A 123 7.01 -8.08 -0.89
C ILE A 123 5.60 -7.75 -1.36
N TYR A 124 5.15 -8.51 -2.35
CA TYR A 124 3.88 -8.31 -3.04
C TYR A 124 3.04 -9.57 -2.82
N PHE A 125 1.86 -9.44 -2.22
CA PHE A 125 0.95 -10.58 -1.98
C PHE A 125 -0.48 -10.11 -1.70
N GLY A 126 -1.48 -10.84 -2.18
CA GLY A 126 -2.89 -10.54 -1.87
C GLY A 126 -3.27 -9.08 -2.15
N GLN A 127 -3.76 -8.37 -1.13
CA GLN A 127 -4.05 -6.93 -1.17
C GLN A 127 -2.93 -6.07 -0.56
N HIS A 128 -1.73 -6.60 -0.37
CA HIS A 128 -0.62 -5.97 0.35
C HIS A 128 0.58 -5.70 -0.55
N ILE A 129 1.26 -4.59 -0.25
CA ILE A 129 2.60 -4.28 -0.72
C ILE A 129 3.34 -3.78 0.50
N GLU A 130 4.32 -4.54 0.97
CA GLU A 130 5.11 -4.17 2.14
C GLU A 130 6.52 -3.81 1.71
N SER A 131 7.12 -2.86 2.41
CA SER A 131 8.50 -2.41 2.20
C SER A 131 9.29 -2.46 3.49
N ASP A 132 10.59 -2.70 3.38
CA ASP A 132 11.56 -2.52 4.47
C ASP A 132 11.93 -1.05 4.69
N THR A 133 11.40 -0.15 3.86
CA THR A 133 11.70 1.29 3.85
C THR A 133 10.41 2.08 3.67
N SER A 134 10.04 2.90 4.65
CA SER A 134 8.95 3.88 4.58
C SER A 134 9.47 5.32 4.71
N LEU A 135 10.65 5.50 5.29
CA LEU A 135 11.31 6.80 5.46
C LEU A 135 12.69 6.80 4.80
N LEU A 136 12.95 7.82 3.98
CA LEU A 136 14.22 7.97 3.28
C LEU A 136 14.87 9.34 3.57
N ASP A 137 16.10 9.32 4.07
CA ASP A 137 16.96 10.50 4.14
C ASP A 137 17.84 10.59 2.89
N ASN A 138 17.55 11.61 2.09
CA ASN A 138 18.25 11.90 0.84
C ASN A 138 19.11 13.17 0.92
N SER A 139 19.39 13.67 2.12
CA SER A 139 20.21 14.88 2.33
C SER A 139 21.60 14.79 1.69
N ALA A 140 22.16 13.59 1.61
CA ALA A 140 23.48 13.35 1.01
C ALA A 140 23.52 13.56 -0.52
N VAL A 141 22.36 13.56 -1.19
CA VAL A 141 22.22 13.72 -2.65
C VAL A 141 21.32 14.91 -3.00
N HIS A 142 21.30 15.92 -2.13
CA HIS A 142 20.42 17.08 -2.24
C HIS A 142 20.46 17.75 -3.63
N ASP A 143 21.66 17.94 -4.19
CA ASP A 143 21.88 18.70 -5.43
C ASP A 143 22.25 17.84 -6.64
N VAL A 144 22.24 16.51 -6.51
CA VAL A 144 22.59 15.59 -7.60
C VAL A 144 21.55 14.49 -7.82
N PRO A 145 21.36 14.00 -9.06
CA PRO A 145 20.54 12.83 -9.32
C PRO A 145 21.05 11.58 -8.60
N TRP A 146 20.17 10.63 -8.31
CA TRP A 146 20.51 9.41 -7.58
C TRP A 146 19.64 8.25 -8.06
N THR A 147 19.75 7.07 -7.43
CA THR A 147 18.95 5.91 -7.80
C THR A 147 18.36 5.16 -6.61
N VAL A 148 17.23 4.52 -6.82
CA VAL A 148 16.69 3.50 -5.92
C VAL A 148 16.84 2.13 -6.60
N THR A 149 17.46 1.18 -5.92
CA THR A 149 17.48 -0.22 -6.36
C THR A 149 16.39 -0.99 -5.62
N TYR A 150 15.33 -1.36 -6.31
CA TYR A 150 14.21 -2.12 -5.76
C TYR A 150 14.44 -3.62 -5.94
N HIS A 151 14.25 -4.39 -4.87
CA HIS A 151 14.17 -5.85 -4.87
C HIS A 151 12.73 -6.28 -4.56
N VAL A 152 11.94 -6.50 -5.60
CA VAL A 152 10.51 -6.80 -5.46
C VAL A 152 10.28 -8.31 -5.52
N ASN A 153 9.84 -8.87 -4.41
CA ASN A 153 9.53 -10.30 -4.28
C ASN A 153 8.04 -10.52 -4.55
N ILE A 154 7.70 -11.13 -5.68
CA ILE A 154 6.33 -11.48 -6.04
C ILE A 154 5.98 -12.80 -5.38
N LEU A 155 5.20 -12.74 -4.31
CA LEU A 155 4.75 -13.93 -3.58
C LEU A 155 3.36 -14.33 -4.08
N ARG A 156 2.77 -15.35 -3.45
CA ARG A 156 1.48 -15.90 -3.83
C ARG A 156 0.40 -14.81 -3.83
N ARG A 157 -0.33 -14.71 -4.95
CA ARG A 157 -1.33 -13.67 -5.28
C ARG A 157 -0.74 -12.26 -5.35
N GLY A 158 0.55 -12.15 -5.65
CA GLY A 158 1.30 -10.90 -5.65
C GLY A 158 1.50 -10.28 -7.02
N ALA A 159 1.24 -11.02 -8.11
CA ALA A 159 1.50 -10.60 -9.49
C ALA A 159 0.92 -9.20 -9.77
N GLU A 160 1.77 -8.31 -10.27
CA GLU A 160 1.45 -6.88 -10.40
C GLU A 160 2.40 -6.19 -11.39
N ASP A 161 2.04 -4.99 -11.83
CA ASP A 161 2.99 -4.09 -12.49
C ASP A 161 3.76 -3.28 -11.44
N PHE A 162 5.08 -3.17 -11.60
CA PHE A 162 5.89 -2.26 -10.81
C PHE A 162 5.70 -0.83 -11.31
N SER A 163 5.09 -0.01 -10.46
CA SER A 163 4.72 1.36 -10.81
C SER A 163 4.90 2.31 -9.63
N PRO A 164 6.14 2.64 -9.28
CA PRO A 164 6.42 3.68 -8.31
C PRO A 164 6.06 5.04 -8.92
N MET A 165 5.23 5.78 -8.21
CA MET A 165 4.77 7.12 -8.54
C MET A 165 5.51 8.12 -7.66
N MET A 166 6.46 8.83 -8.26
CA MET A 166 7.20 9.88 -7.60
C MET A 166 6.34 11.11 -7.42
N MET A 167 6.43 11.72 -6.25
CA MET A 167 5.94 13.05 -5.92
C MET A 167 7.13 13.98 -5.67
N ASN A 168 7.16 15.11 -6.37
CA ASN A 168 8.21 16.11 -6.24
C ASN A 168 7.68 17.43 -5.66
N PHE A 169 8.46 18.02 -4.77
CA PHE A 169 8.37 19.43 -4.41
C PHE A 169 8.96 20.31 -5.50
N ASP A 170 8.52 21.56 -5.49
CA ASP A 170 9.20 22.65 -6.17
C ASP A 170 10.37 23.16 -5.31
N VAL A 171 11.16 24.09 -5.82
CA VAL A 171 12.20 24.79 -5.05
C VAL A 171 11.98 26.29 -5.14
N LYS A 172 11.93 26.95 -3.98
CA LYS A 172 11.84 28.41 -3.93
C LYS A 172 13.15 29.06 -4.37
N PRO A 173 13.14 30.35 -4.77
CA PRO A 173 14.36 31.06 -5.17
C PRO A 173 15.47 31.08 -4.10
N ASP A 174 15.12 30.90 -2.82
CA ASP A 174 16.06 30.82 -1.69
C ASP A 174 16.64 29.40 -1.47
N GLY A 175 16.31 28.44 -2.34
CA GLY A 175 16.75 27.05 -2.25
C GLY A 175 15.94 26.18 -1.27
N THR A 176 14.95 26.74 -0.57
CA THR A 176 14.11 25.96 0.35
C THR A 176 13.02 25.19 -0.40
N PRO A 177 12.50 24.09 0.18
CA PRO A 177 11.38 23.35 -0.42
C PRO A 177 10.19 24.26 -0.70
N GLY A 178 9.72 24.21 -1.94
CA GLY A 178 8.52 24.86 -2.42
C GLY A 178 7.25 24.05 -2.15
N PRO A 179 6.10 24.47 -2.70
CA PRO A 179 4.89 23.66 -2.65
C PRO A 179 5.07 22.33 -3.39
N PHE A 180 4.08 21.46 -3.28
CA PHE A 180 3.98 20.32 -4.18
C PHE A 180 4.02 20.80 -5.65
N HIS A 181 4.88 20.20 -6.46
CA HIS A 181 5.05 20.56 -7.86
C HIS A 181 4.33 19.57 -8.76
N ALA A 182 4.88 18.37 -8.92
CA ALA A 182 4.37 17.40 -9.85
C ALA A 182 4.56 15.98 -9.35
N SER A 183 3.69 15.09 -9.80
CA SER A 183 3.84 13.65 -9.65
C SER A 183 3.84 12.93 -10.98
N MET A 184 4.49 11.77 -11.01
CA MET A 184 4.63 10.94 -12.21
C MET A 184 4.86 9.48 -11.85
N ASP A 185 4.29 8.56 -12.62
CA ASP A 185 4.72 7.17 -12.59
C ASP A 185 6.09 7.05 -13.25
N GLN A 186 7.07 6.49 -12.53
CA GLN A 186 8.45 6.41 -13.02
C GLN A 186 8.63 5.28 -14.03
N THR A 187 7.85 4.20 -13.90
CA THR A 187 7.85 3.06 -14.81
C THR A 187 6.56 2.24 -14.68
N PHE A 188 6.36 1.30 -15.60
CA PHE A 188 5.28 0.29 -15.59
C PHE A 188 5.86 -1.06 -16.02
N PHE A 189 6.63 -1.68 -15.13
CA PHE A 189 7.33 -2.91 -15.46
C PHE A 189 6.51 -4.13 -15.02
N PRO A 190 6.09 -5.04 -15.93
CA PRO A 190 5.25 -6.19 -15.57
C PRO A 190 6.02 -7.21 -14.73
N MET A 191 5.54 -7.49 -13.51
CA MET A 191 6.08 -8.51 -12.60
C MET A 191 5.05 -9.63 -12.39
N LEU A 192 4.79 -10.36 -13.47
CA LEU A 192 3.65 -11.29 -13.55
C LEU A 192 3.94 -12.71 -13.04
N LYS A 193 5.21 -13.04 -12.82
CA LYS A 193 5.62 -14.38 -12.36
C LYS A 193 5.75 -14.42 -10.84
N GLU A 194 4.82 -15.11 -10.17
CA GLU A 194 4.94 -15.43 -8.75
C GLU A 194 6.16 -16.31 -8.46
N GLY A 195 6.68 -16.27 -7.23
CA GLY A 195 7.91 -16.97 -6.88
C GLY A 195 9.14 -16.39 -7.57
N THR A 196 9.11 -15.11 -7.93
CA THR A 196 10.22 -14.40 -8.58
C THR A 196 10.53 -13.12 -7.83
N ARG A 197 11.82 -12.87 -7.59
CA ARG A 197 12.35 -11.56 -7.23
C ARG A 197 12.78 -10.83 -8.49
N TYR A 198 12.23 -9.65 -8.71
CA TYR A 198 12.70 -8.71 -9.73
C TYR A 198 13.60 -7.68 -9.07
N THR A 199 14.74 -7.37 -9.68
CA THR A 199 15.59 -6.25 -9.27
C THR A 199 15.63 -5.19 -10.36
N LEU A 200 15.18 -3.99 -10.02
CA LEU A 200 15.12 -2.84 -10.90
C LEU A 200 15.82 -1.65 -10.25
N LYS A 201 16.63 -0.94 -11.01
CA LYS A 201 17.26 0.31 -10.58
C LYS A 201 16.53 1.46 -11.23
N ILE A 202 15.97 2.39 -10.46
CA ILE A 202 15.18 3.51 -10.95
C ILE A 202 15.97 4.80 -10.72
N LYS A 203 16.04 5.63 -11.76
CA LYS A 203 16.67 6.95 -11.73
C LYS A 203 15.77 7.96 -11.05
N GLU A 204 16.38 8.74 -10.17
CA GLU A 204 15.72 9.79 -9.41
C GLU A 204 16.27 11.17 -9.76
N THR A 205 15.42 12.18 -9.63
CA THR A 205 15.85 13.59 -9.71
C THR A 205 16.70 13.97 -8.49
N ARG A 206 17.12 15.23 -8.42
CA ARG A 206 17.92 15.75 -7.30
C ARG A 206 17.16 15.63 -5.97
N GLY A 207 17.87 15.31 -4.89
CA GLY A 207 17.27 15.07 -3.57
C GLY A 207 16.40 16.22 -3.05
N LYS A 208 16.75 17.47 -3.37
CA LYS A 208 15.98 18.67 -2.98
C LYS A 208 14.52 18.67 -3.44
N TYR A 209 14.19 17.94 -4.50
CA TYR A 209 12.83 17.84 -5.03
C TYR A 209 12.04 16.67 -4.43
N PHE A 210 12.68 15.69 -3.78
CA PHE A 210 11.99 14.48 -3.34
C PHE A 210 11.00 14.77 -2.19
N ASN A 211 9.72 14.46 -2.42
CA ASN A 211 8.70 14.43 -1.38
C ASN A 211 8.44 12.99 -0.94
N LEU A 212 7.96 12.15 -1.86
CA LEU A 212 7.69 10.74 -1.60
C LEU A 212 7.61 9.93 -2.89
N VAL A 213 7.55 8.60 -2.76
CA VAL A 213 7.18 7.64 -3.81
C VAL A 213 6.03 6.79 -3.31
N TYR A 214 4.93 6.75 -4.06
CA TYR A 214 3.84 5.79 -3.87
C TYR A 214 4.02 4.61 -4.80
N THR A 215 4.03 3.38 -4.29
CA THR A 215 4.03 2.20 -5.13
C THR A 215 2.66 1.54 -5.09
N TRP A 216 1.94 1.58 -6.21
CA TRP A 216 0.58 1.06 -6.34
C TRP A 216 0.55 -0.34 -6.94
N GLY A 217 -0.50 -1.10 -6.62
CA GLY A 217 -0.91 -2.22 -7.45
C GLY A 217 -1.98 -1.81 -8.48
N TRP A 218 -1.63 -1.60 -9.75
CA TRP A 218 -2.60 -1.18 -10.78
C TRP A 218 -3.57 -2.27 -11.20
N ARG A 219 -3.16 -3.54 -11.12
CA ARG A 219 -4.06 -4.66 -11.37
C ARG A 219 -5.05 -4.78 -10.21
N ILE A 220 -4.63 -4.59 -8.97
CA ILE A 220 -5.53 -4.63 -7.80
C ILE A 220 -5.66 -3.23 -7.16
N HIS A 221 -6.41 -2.36 -7.83
CA HIS A 221 -6.65 -0.97 -7.41
C HIS A 221 -7.64 -0.88 -6.23
N PRO A 222 -7.53 0.16 -5.36
CA PRO A 222 -6.93 0.18 -4.01
C PRO A 222 -7.62 -0.76 -2.99
N PRO A 223 -7.02 -0.98 -1.80
CA PRO A 223 -6.03 -0.13 -1.11
C PRO A 223 -4.62 -0.71 -1.04
N ARG A 224 -4.19 -1.45 -2.07
CA ARG A 224 -2.85 -2.03 -2.16
C ARG A 224 -1.82 -0.96 -2.55
N VAL A 225 -1.10 -0.43 -1.55
CA VAL A 225 -0.18 0.71 -1.70
C VAL A 225 0.89 0.67 -0.62
N GLN A 226 2.09 1.10 -0.99
CA GLN A 226 3.19 1.36 -0.07
C GLN A 226 3.78 2.75 -0.35
N VAL A 227 4.20 3.45 0.71
CA VAL A 227 4.82 4.77 0.61
C VAL A 227 6.23 4.80 1.16
N MET A 228 7.16 5.36 0.38
CA MET A 228 8.48 5.77 0.85
C MET A 228 8.55 7.30 0.81
N GLU A 229 8.65 7.95 1.98
CA GLU A 229 8.57 9.40 2.11
C GLU A 229 9.88 10.02 2.62
N ASN A 230 10.10 11.30 2.30
CA ASN A 230 11.24 12.06 2.78
C ASN A 230 11.21 12.16 4.31
N ALA A 231 12.20 11.53 4.96
CA ALA A 231 12.30 11.49 6.41
C ALA A 231 12.45 12.88 7.06
N ASN A 232 12.98 13.85 6.31
CA ASN A 232 13.21 15.22 6.76
C ASN A 232 12.00 16.13 6.53
N LYS A 233 10.93 15.63 5.89
CA LYS A 233 9.68 16.39 5.73
C LYS A 233 9.08 16.68 7.10
N VAL A 234 8.59 17.91 7.25
CA VAL A 234 7.95 18.38 8.48
C VAL A 234 6.43 18.38 8.32
N ALA A 235 5.74 17.73 9.26
CA ALA A 235 4.29 17.78 9.42
C ALA A 235 3.96 18.10 10.88
N GLY A 236 3.05 19.04 11.13
CA GLY A 236 2.65 19.39 12.51
C GLY A 236 3.82 19.86 13.41
N GLY A 237 4.87 20.44 12.83
CA GLY A 237 6.04 20.93 13.55
C GLY A 237 7.10 19.87 13.90
N LYS A 238 6.93 18.61 13.47
CA LYS A 238 7.90 17.51 13.66
C LYS A 238 8.28 16.90 12.33
N THR A 239 9.47 16.30 12.25
CA THR A 239 9.80 15.45 11.09
C THR A 239 8.95 14.17 11.13
N LEU A 240 8.77 13.52 9.99
CA LEU A 240 8.05 12.24 9.95
C LEU A 240 8.76 11.15 10.76
N LEU A 241 10.10 11.14 10.73
CA LEU A 241 10.87 10.25 11.60
C LEU A 241 10.60 10.52 13.09
N GLN A 242 10.49 11.80 13.49
CA GLN A 242 10.17 12.15 14.88
C GLN A 242 8.75 11.69 15.25
N TRP A 243 7.76 11.80 14.36
CA TRP A 243 6.42 11.26 14.62
C TRP A 243 6.47 9.76 14.91
N GLU A 244 7.14 8.99 14.04
CA GLU A 244 7.31 7.55 14.21
C GLU A 244 8.04 7.21 15.53
N GLN A 245 9.11 7.94 15.86
CA GLN A 245 9.88 7.71 17.09
C GLN A 245 9.13 8.09 18.36
N ASP A 246 8.34 9.16 18.34
CA ASP A 246 7.52 9.58 19.47
C ASP A 246 6.43 8.55 19.78
N THR A 247 5.89 7.90 18.74
CA THR A 247 4.86 6.86 18.88
C THR A 247 5.45 5.52 19.27
N PHE A 248 6.40 4.99 18.50
CA PHE A 248 6.85 3.60 18.64
C PHE A 248 8.18 3.45 19.42
N GLY A 249 8.87 4.55 19.70
CA GLY A 249 10.23 4.54 20.27
C GLY A 249 11.31 4.59 19.18
N THR A 250 12.57 4.81 19.57
CA THR A 250 13.67 5.01 18.60
C THR A 250 14.10 3.73 17.89
N ASP A 251 14.01 2.59 18.56
CA ASP A 251 14.32 1.27 18.00
C ASP A 251 13.34 0.21 18.53
N PRO A 252 12.13 0.15 17.96
CA PRO A 252 11.10 -0.83 18.33
C PRO A 252 11.57 -2.29 18.21
N MET A 253 12.48 -2.61 17.29
CA MET A 253 12.99 -3.97 17.10
C MET A 253 14.22 -4.32 17.96
N GLY A 254 14.83 -3.34 18.63
CA GLY A 254 16.07 -3.54 19.39
C GLY A 254 15.95 -4.42 20.64
N SER A 255 14.74 -4.63 21.17
CA SER A 255 14.48 -5.57 22.26
C SER A 255 13.01 -5.99 22.31
N ASP A 256 12.72 -7.12 22.97
CA ASP A 256 11.34 -7.54 23.20
C ASP A 256 10.53 -6.49 23.99
N ALA A 257 11.15 -5.81 24.97
CA ALA A 257 10.46 -4.77 25.73
C ALA A 257 10.06 -3.58 24.85
N ASN A 258 10.96 -3.14 23.96
CA ASN A 258 10.67 -2.07 23.00
C ASN A 258 9.55 -2.49 22.04
N LYS A 259 9.64 -3.71 21.50
CA LYS A 259 8.66 -4.28 20.58
C LYS A 259 7.27 -4.32 21.22
N LEU A 260 7.16 -4.81 22.46
CA LEU A 260 5.87 -4.87 23.15
C LEU A 260 5.31 -3.49 23.46
N LYS A 261 6.16 -2.52 23.81
CA LYS A 261 5.74 -1.12 23.99
C LYS A 261 5.22 -0.52 22.69
N ALA A 262 5.88 -0.77 21.57
CA ALA A 262 5.47 -0.30 20.25
C ALA A 262 4.15 -0.96 19.79
N ILE A 263 4.01 -2.29 19.93
CA ILE A 263 2.78 -3.02 19.61
C ILE A 263 1.61 -2.56 20.49
N ALA A 264 1.87 -2.12 21.72
CA ALA A 264 0.83 -1.57 22.58
C ALA A 264 0.20 -0.29 22.02
N MET A 265 0.88 0.46 21.15
CA MET A 265 0.34 1.66 20.50
C MET A 265 -0.68 1.38 19.40
N ILE A 266 -0.65 0.17 18.82
CA ILE A 266 -1.63 -0.27 17.82
C ILE A 266 -2.98 -0.55 18.49
N GLY A 267 -4.09 -0.19 17.86
CA GLY A 267 -5.44 -0.39 18.36
C GLY A 267 -5.86 -1.86 18.43
N ASP A 268 -6.63 -2.22 19.45
CA ASP A 268 -7.10 -3.61 19.67
C ASP A 268 -8.11 -4.10 18.62
N LEU A 269 -8.71 -3.18 17.86
CA LEU A 269 -9.57 -3.52 16.72
C LEU A 269 -8.79 -3.83 15.44
N SER A 270 -7.45 -3.63 15.42
CA SER A 270 -6.60 -4.04 14.31
C SER A 270 -6.73 -5.54 14.07
N PRO A 271 -7.08 -5.98 12.84
CA PRO A 271 -7.10 -7.41 12.51
C PRO A 271 -5.77 -8.12 12.81
N ALA A 272 -4.63 -7.49 12.52
CA ALA A 272 -3.31 -8.05 12.81
C ALA A 272 -3.06 -8.17 14.32
N LYS A 273 -3.38 -7.13 15.11
CA LYS A 273 -3.21 -7.18 16.58
C LYS A 273 -4.18 -8.15 17.24
N ARG A 274 -5.41 -8.29 16.72
CA ARG A 274 -6.36 -9.33 17.16
C ARG A 274 -5.78 -10.72 16.96
N MET A 275 -5.23 -11.02 15.78
CA MET A 275 -4.55 -12.30 15.54
C MET A 275 -3.40 -12.51 16.52
N TRP A 276 -2.56 -11.49 16.73
CA TRP A 276 -1.42 -11.55 17.64
C TRP A 276 -1.84 -11.80 19.10
N ASN A 277 -2.83 -11.07 19.61
CA ASN A 277 -3.39 -11.26 20.95
C ASN A 277 -3.94 -12.69 21.12
N ILE A 278 -4.62 -13.22 20.11
CA ILE A 278 -5.16 -14.59 20.14
C ILE A 278 -4.02 -15.61 20.14
N PHE A 279 -3.03 -15.50 19.25
CA PHE A 279 -1.86 -16.38 19.27
C PHE A 279 -1.14 -16.34 20.62
N ARG A 280 -0.94 -15.16 21.21
CA ARG A 280 -0.33 -15.04 22.54
C ARG A 280 -1.17 -15.68 23.65
N SER A 281 -2.50 -15.55 23.58
CA SER A 281 -3.39 -16.23 24.53
C SER A 281 -3.31 -17.76 24.41
N LEU A 282 -3.22 -18.28 23.18
CA LEU A 282 -3.02 -19.71 22.90
C LEU A 282 -1.64 -20.18 23.37
N LYS A 283 -0.60 -19.33 23.23
CA LYS A 283 0.76 -19.62 23.71
C LYS A 283 0.82 -19.69 25.24
N ALA A 284 0.21 -18.74 25.92
CA ALA A 284 0.21 -18.65 27.38
C ALA A 284 -0.50 -19.84 28.06
N ARG A 285 -1.43 -20.49 27.35
CA ARG A 285 -2.15 -21.67 27.82
C ARG A 285 -1.25 -22.92 27.92
N GLY A 286 -0.19 -23.02 27.11
CA GLY A 286 0.69 -24.18 27.05
C GLY A 286 0.05 -25.44 26.46
N GLU A 287 0.81 -26.54 26.43
CA GLU A 287 0.36 -27.85 25.88
C GLU A 287 -0.61 -28.60 26.81
N SER A 288 -0.58 -28.29 28.11
CA SER A 288 -1.15 -29.15 29.16
C SER A 288 -2.63 -28.93 29.47
N ALA A 289 -3.28 -27.97 28.83
CA ALA A 289 -4.69 -27.68 29.06
C ALA A 289 -5.56 -28.51 28.10
N HIS A 290 -5.71 -29.81 28.39
CA HIS A 290 -6.71 -30.64 27.72
C HIS A 290 -8.11 -30.27 28.21
N ASP A 291 -8.82 -29.50 27.40
CA ASP A 291 -10.27 -29.34 27.52
C ASP A 291 -10.92 -30.62 26.99
N GLY A 292 -11.79 -31.26 27.77
CA GLY A 292 -12.58 -32.39 27.26
C GLY A 292 -13.42 -31.98 26.03
N GLU A 293 -13.82 -32.93 25.19
CA GLU A 293 -14.54 -32.66 23.92
C GLU A 293 -15.78 -31.76 24.10
N ASP A 294 -16.48 -31.86 25.23
CA ASP A 294 -17.66 -31.04 25.55
C ASP A 294 -17.34 -29.55 25.82
N SER A 295 -16.14 -29.23 26.29
CA SER A 295 -15.71 -27.84 26.54
C SER A 295 -15.28 -27.08 25.27
N ALA A 296 -15.17 -27.76 24.13
CA ALA A 296 -14.74 -27.14 22.86
C ALA A 296 -15.74 -26.11 22.29
N ARG A 297 -16.95 -25.97 22.84
CA ARG A 297 -17.94 -24.96 22.41
C ARG A 297 -18.05 -23.75 23.34
N THR A 298 -17.39 -23.79 24.49
CA THR A 298 -17.45 -22.72 25.50
C THR A 298 -16.68 -21.48 25.02
N PRO A 299 -17.17 -20.25 25.29
CA PRO A 299 -16.38 -19.04 25.11
C PRO A 299 -15.01 -19.19 25.79
N GLY A 300 -13.93 -18.82 25.09
CA GLY A 300 -12.56 -18.97 25.58
C GLY A 300 -11.90 -20.34 25.35
N SER A 301 -12.63 -21.34 24.86
CA SER A 301 -12.04 -22.62 24.43
C SER A 301 -11.06 -22.43 23.26
N PRO A 302 -10.12 -23.37 23.04
CA PRO A 302 -9.16 -23.31 21.93
C PRO A 302 -9.86 -23.19 20.58
N ARG A 303 -10.95 -23.93 20.40
CA ARG A 303 -11.77 -23.90 19.18
C ARG A 303 -12.45 -22.55 18.98
N ALA A 304 -13.00 -21.94 20.02
CA ALA A 304 -13.57 -20.60 19.94
C ALA A 304 -12.50 -19.56 19.56
N LYS A 305 -11.30 -19.65 20.17
CA LYS A 305 -10.17 -18.77 19.86
C LYS A 305 -9.66 -18.93 18.44
N VAL A 306 -9.54 -20.15 17.93
CA VAL A 306 -9.12 -20.38 16.53
C VAL A 306 -10.19 -19.91 15.54
N ARG A 307 -11.48 -19.93 15.89
CA ARG A 307 -12.54 -19.29 15.08
C ARG A 307 -12.37 -17.77 15.06
N GLU A 308 -12.22 -17.13 16.22
CA GLU A 308 -11.93 -15.69 16.32
C GLU A 308 -10.67 -15.30 15.53
N LEU A 309 -9.64 -16.14 15.58
CA LEU A 309 -8.39 -15.97 14.83
C LEU A 309 -8.63 -15.99 13.32
N TYR A 310 -9.46 -16.91 12.84
CA TYR A 310 -9.82 -16.98 11.43
C TYR A 310 -10.66 -15.78 10.97
N GLU A 311 -11.56 -15.28 11.82
CA GLU A 311 -12.33 -14.06 11.52
C GLU A 311 -11.41 -12.84 11.42
N ALA A 312 -10.48 -12.66 12.37
CA ALA A 312 -9.46 -11.61 12.31
C ALA A 312 -8.57 -11.73 11.06
N PHE A 313 -8.19 -12.95 10.68
CA PHE A 313 -7.46 -13.20 9.43
C PHE A 313 -8.26 -12.75 8.20
N LEU A 314 -9.55 -13.08 8.13
CA LEU A 314 -10.40 -12.66 6.99
C LEU A 314 -10.56 -11.14 6.92
N ASP A 315 -10.65 -10.46 8.06
CA ASP A 315 -10.67 -9.00 8.12
C ASP A 315 -9.36 -8.39 7.63
N TRP A 316 -8.21 -8.94 8.05
CA TRP A 316 -6.89 -8.48 7.63
C TRP A 316 -6.67 -8.58 6.12
N THR A 317 -7.21 -9.63 5.47
CA THR A 317 -7.01 -9.85 4.02
C THR A 317 -7.81 -8.93 3.10
N ASP A 318 -8.73 -8.12 3.63
CA ASP A 318 -9.61 -7.28 2.82
C ASP A 318 -9.81 -5.91 3.44
N ARG A 319 -9.02 -4.96 2.96
CA ARG A 319 -9.04 -3.56 3.41
C ARG A 319 -10.17 -2.74 2.78
N THR A 320 -10.96 -3.33 1.86
CA THR A 320 -12.13 -2.67 1.21
C THR A 320 -13.42 -2.76 2.02
N LYS A 321 -13.34 -3.28 3.25
CA LYS A 321 -14.41 -3.31 4.24
C LYS A 321 -13.86 -2.89 5.60
N LEU A 322 -14.75 -2.44 6.48
CA LEU A 322 -14.40 -2.24 7.89
C LEU A 322 -14.22 -3.59 8.58
N PRO A 323 -13.25 -3.72 9.50
CA PRO A 323 -13.05 -4.94 10.27
C PRO A 323 -14.18 -5.16 11.29
N THR A 324 -14.29 -6.39 11.78
CA THR A 324 -15.25 -6.75 12.83
C THR A 324 -15.10 -5.83 14.05
N GLY A 325 -16.21 -5.29 14.53
CA GLY A 325 -16.26 -4.35 15.66
C GLY A 325 -16.33 -2.88 15.26
N VAL A 326 -16.22 -2.55 13.97
CA VAL A 326 -16.32 -1.17 13.47
C VAL A 326 -17.58 -1.00 12.62
N THR A 327 -18.41 -0.03 12.98
CA THR A 327 -19.67 0.26 12.29
C THR A 327 -19.47 1.42 11.31
N ALA A 328 -19.97 1.26 10.09
CA ALA A 328 -19.95 2.33 9.09
C ALA A 328 -20.93 3.45 9.48
N ASP A 329 -20.55 4.71 9.24
CA ASP A 329 -21.47 5.85 9.38
C ASP A 329 -22.45 5.85 8.20
N PRO A 330 -23.77 5.65 8.44
CA PRO A 330 -24.77 5.57 7.37
C PRO A 330 -24.92 6.88 6.59
N ASN A 331 -24.43 8.00 7.12
CA ASN A 331 -24.55 9.33 6.50
C ASN A 331 -23.30 9.76 5.72
N ALA A 332 -22.24 8.95 5.75
CA ALA A 332 -20.98 9.24 5.06
C ALA A 332 -20.99 8.69 3.62
N THR A 333 -20.25 9.33 2.71
CA THR A 333 -19.91 8.72 1.42
C THR A 333 -18.97 7.55 1.64
N ILE A 334 -17.98 7.73 2.52
CA ILE A 334 -17.05 6.70 2.97
C ILE A 334 -16.84 6.79 4.48
N THR A 335 -16.72 5.63 5.11
CA THR A 335 -16.14 5.50 6.44
C THR A 335 -14.74 4.92 6.30
N LEU A 336 -13.75 5.61 6.87
CA LEU A 336 -12.38 5.13 6.98
C LEU A 336 -12.09 4.77 8.44
N PHE A 337 -11.33 3.70 8.63
CA PHE A 337 -10.82 3.29 9.93
C PHE A 337 -9.30 3.17 9.88
N PHE A 338 -8.65 4.06 10.60
CA PHE A 338 -7.21 4.13 10.76
C PHE A 338 -6.84 3.25 11.96
N VAL A 339 -6.04 2.22 11.72
CA VAL A 339 -5.57 1.30 12.76
C VAL A 339 -4.35 0.54 12.26
N ASN A 340 -3.41 0.19 13.14
CA ASN A 340 -2.18 -0.52 12.77
C ASN A 340 -1.40 0.20 11.65
N ASN A 341 -1.37 1.53 11.71
CA ASN A 341 -0.72 2.36 10.69
C ASN A 341 -1.17 2.03 9.26
N THR A 342 -2.44 1.63 9.11
CA THR A 342 -3.07 1.29 7.82
C THR A 342 -4.51 1.81 7.82
N ILE A 343 -5.15 1.77 6.64
CA ILE A 343 -6.52 2.25 6.45
C ILE A 343 -7.40 1.13 5.90
N TYR A 344 -8.53 0.91 6.57
CA TYR A 344 -9.67 0.14 6.10
C TYR A 344 -10.78 1.10 5.66
N GLY A 345 -11.43 0.83 4.54
CA GLY A 345 -12.49 1.69 4.02
C GLY A 345 -13.79 0.94 3.80
N ASN A 346 -14.92 1.62 4.01
CA ASN A 346 -16.23 1.13 3.61
C ASN A 346 -17.06 2.26 3.00
N ARG A 347 -17.52 2.04 1.78
CA ARG A 347 -18.35 2.97 1.05
C ARG A 347 -19.84 2.65 1.26
N GLN A 348 -20.65 3.66 1.54
CA GLN A 348 -22.10 3.48 1.70
C GLN A 348 -22.79 3.13 0.37
N GLY A 349 -23.84 2.30 0.44
CA GLY A 349 -24.65 1.87 -0.71
C GLY A 349 -24.13 0.63 -1.47
N LEU A 350 -23.01 0.03 -1.04
CA LEU A 350 -22.47 -1.22 -1.60
C LEU A 350 -22.16 -2.27 -0.51
N THR A 351 -22.96 -2.30 0.55
CA THR A 351 -22.87 -3.30 1.61
C THR A 351 -23.48 -4.63 1.13
N GLY A 352 -22.73 -5.73 1.31
CA GLY A 352 -23.26 -7.06 1.08
C GLY A 352 -22.21 -8.13 1.37
N VAL A 353 -22.66 -9.29 1.84
CA VAL A 353 -21.84 -10.48 2.03
C VAL A 353 -21.10 -10.73 0.71
N GLY A 354 -19.76 -10.74 0.73
CA GLY A 354 -18.95 -11.01 -0.46
C GLY A 354 -19.45 -12.29 -1.13
N SER A 355 -19.21 -12.44 -2.44
CA SER A 355 -19.73 -13.55 -3.25
C SER A 355 -19.29 -14.96 -2.81
N HIS A 356 -18.61 -15.11 -1.66
CA HIS A 356 -17.93 -16.32 -1.19
C HIS A 356 -16.87 -16.87 -2.17
N LEU A 357 -16.58 -16.14 -3.26
CA LEU A 357 -15.58 -16.46 -4.28
C LEU A 357 -14.20 -15.83 -3.97
N GLY A 358 -13.92 -15.49 -2.70
CA GLY A 358 -12.67 -14.86 -2.24
C GLY A 358 -12.62 -13.33 -2.34
N SER A 359 -11.44 -12.74 -2.07
CA SER A 359 -11.25 -11.32 -1.77
C SER A 359 -11.79 -10.39 -2.87
N ALA A 360 -13.02 -9.89 -2.67
CA ALA A 360 -13.63 -8.72 -3.30
C ALA A 360 -13.55 -8.58 -4.85
N SER A 361 -13.47 -9.68 -5.61
CA SER A 361 -13.13 -9.66 -7.06
C SER A 361 -14.09 -8.92 -7.99
N TYR A 362 -15.34 -8.68 -7.59
CA TYR A 362 -16.29 -7.86 -8.38
C TYR A 362 -16.66 -6.53 -7.71
N LYS A 363 -16.33 -6.37 -6.42
CA LYS A 363 -16.69 -5.17 -5.63
C LYS A 363 -15.56 -4.15 -5.57
N GLY A 364 -14.30 -4.53 -5.80
CA GLY A 364 -13.15 -3.60 -5.77
C GLY A 364 -13.33 -2.40 -6.71
N ILE A 365 -13.87 -2.62 -7.91
CA ILE A 365 -14.10 -1.54 -8.88
C ILE A 365 -15.26 -0.60 -8.47
N ALA A 366 -16.30 -1.09 -7.79
CA ALA A 366 -17.47 -0.29 -7.43
C ALA A 366 -17.34 0.37 -6.03
N ASN A 367 -16.74 -0.33 -5.06
CA ASN A 367 -16.41 0.19 -3.73
C ASN A 367 -15.39 1.31 -3.82
N GLY A 368 -14.45 1.20 -4.76
CA GLY A 368 -13.47 2.23 -5.07
C GLY A 368 -13.97 3.32 -6.01
N ARG A 369 -15.28 3.53 -6.22
CA ARG A 369 -15.79 4.56 -7.16
C ARG A 369 -16.56 5.69 -6.49
N ALA A 370 -16.36 6.94 -6.89
CA ALA A 370 -17.21 8.06 -6.47
C ALA A 370 -18.47 8.18 -7.38
N LEU A 371 -19.58 7.49 -7.05
CA LEU A 371 -20.82 7.65 -7.84
C LEU A 371 -21.46 9.03 -7.61
N GLY A 372 -22.14 9.55 -8.63
CA GLY A 372 -22.78 10.87 -8.57
C GLY A 372 -21.80 12.03 -8.71
N TRP A 373 -20.54 11.77 -9.03
CA TRP A 373 -19.51 12.79 -9.23
C TRP A 373 -19.85 13.79 -10.34
N HIS A 374 -20.86 13.56 -11.18
CA HIS A 374 -21.31 14.51 -12.20
C HIS A 374 -22.34 15.54 -11.67
N VAL A 375 -22.92 15.33 -10.48
CA VAL A 375 -23.91 16.22 -9.87
C VAL A 375 -23.23 17.37 -9.15
N ARG A 376 -23.70 18.62 -9.32
CA ARG A 376 -23.11 19.81 -8.68
C ARG A 376 -24.09 20.53 -7.76
N PRO A 377 -23.67 20.91 -6.54
CA PRO A 377 -22.39 20.54 -5.91
C PRO A 377 -22.33 19.02 -5.62
N TYR A 378 -21.15 18.40 -5.81
CA TYR A 378 -20.93 17.04 -5.33
C TYR A 378 -20.44 17.12 -3.88
N ILE A 379 -21.24 16.61 -2.95
CA ILE A 379 -20.94 16.63 -1.52
C ILE A 379 -20.32 15.30 -1.14
N TYR A 380 -19.01 15.33 -0.90
CA TYR A 380 -18.26 14.19 -0.42
C TYR A 380 -18.15 14.23 1.10
N ARG A 381 -18.59 13.16 1.77
CA ARG A 381 -18.54 13.03 3.23
C ARG A 381 -17.64 11.87 3.62
N ALA A 382 -16.54 12.16 4.31
CA ALA A 382 -15.70 11.16 4.93
C ALA A 382 -15.92 11.16 6.44
N THR A 383 -16.23 9.99 7.00
CA THR A 383 -16.14 9.75 8.45
C THR A 383 -14.84 9.00 8.70
N ILE A 384 -14.02 9.51 9.60
CA ILE A 384 -12.71 8.95 9.93
C ILE A 384 -12.72 8.51 11.37
N TYR A 385 -12.57 7.21 11.59
CA TYR A 385 -12.34 6.60 12.89
C TYR A 385 -10.85 6.33 13.09
N ASN A 386 -10.34 6.60 14.29
CA ASN A 386 -9.00 6.24 14.73
C ASN A 386 -9.09 5.20 15.84
N GLY A 387 -8.60 3.99 15.59
CA GLY A 387 -8.53 2.91 16.56
C GLY A 387 -7.20 2.81 17.30
N ASP A 388 -6.15 3.50 16.85
CA ASP A 388 -4.82 3.46 17.42
C ASP A 388 -4.70 4.39 18.65
N HIS A 389 -3.69 4.14 19.49
CA HIS A 389 -3.41 4.91 20.71
C HIS A 389 -2.55 6.15 20.46
N PHE A 390 -2.44 6.59 19.21
CA PHE A 390 -1.70 7.78 18.78
C PHE A 390 -2.54 8.56 17.75
N PRO A 391 -2.29 9.87 17.57
CA PRO A 391 -3.05 10.67 16.64
C PRO A 391 -2.71 10.31 15.19
N HIS A 392 -3.71 10.31 14.33
CA HIS A 392 -3.51 10.28 12.88
C HIS A 392 -3.83 11.64 12.27
N GLY A 393 -3.24 11.95 11.12
CA GLY A 393 -3.69 13.04 10.28
C GLY A 393 -4.62 12.53 9.18
N TYR A 394 -5.66 13.27 8.84
CA TYR A 394 -6.40 13.05 7.60
C TYR A 394 -6.02 14.10 6.58
N MET A 395 -5.50 13.66 5.45
CA MET A 395 -5.26 14.50 4.28
C MET A 395 -6.01 13.93 3.10
N SER A 396 -6.66 14.82 2.33
CA SER A 396 -7.24 14.45 1.05
C SER A 396 -6.53 15.24 -0.05
N VAL A 397 -6.16 14.54 -1.12
CA VAL A 397 -5.47 15.12 -2.27
C VAL A 397 -6.30 14.86 -3.53
N ASP A 398 -6.48 15.94 -4.29
CA ASP A 398 -7.00 15.91 -5.64
C ASP A 398 -5.82 15.82 -6.63
N PHE A 399 -5.79 14.77 -7.42
CA PHE A 399 -4.79 14.56 -8.48
C PHE A 399 -5.29 15.02 -9.87
N GLY A 400 -6.42 15.72 -9.95
CA GLY A 400 -7.24 15.79 -11.17
C GLY A 400 -7.89 17.14 -11.49
N GLY A 401 -7.10 18.22 -11.54
CA GLY A 401 -7.39 19.37 -12.40
C GLY A 401 -7.02 19.09 -13.87
N SER A 402 -7.46 19.93 -14.81
CA SER A 402 -7.23 19.85 -16.27
C SER A 402 -5.77 20.03 -16.73
N ARG A 403 -4.77 19.81 -15.86
CA ARG A 403 -3.34 20.11 -16.06
C ARG A 403 -2.42 18.89 -16.03
N GLY A 404 -2.98 17.68 -16.13
CA GLY A 404 -2.20 16.44 -16.21
C GLY A 404 -1.94 15.98 -17.64
N TRP A 405 -0.77 15.41 -17.88
CA TRP A 405 -0.37 14.72 -19.10
C TRP A 405 -0.35 13.21 -18.84
N GLU A 406 -0.81 12.42 -19.81
CA GLU A 406 -0.68 10.96 -19.72
C GLU A 406 0.67 10.51 -20.26
N ASN A 407 1.17 9.41 -19.71
CA ASN A 407 2.25 8.69 -20.33
C ASN A 407 1.63 7.87 -21.46
N GLU A 408 1.81 8.29 -22.71
CA GLU A 408 1.23 7.60 -23.88
C GLU A 408 1.99 6.32 -24.26
N PHE A 409 3.16 6.04 -23.67
CA PHE A 409 4.06 4.96 -24.08
C PHE A 409 4.18 3.90 -22.99
N GLN A 410 3.20 3.00 -22.95
CA GLN A 410 3.12 1.94 -21.96
C GLN A 410 3.01 0.57 -22.60
N TYR A 411 3.59 -0.41 -21.92
CA TYR A 411 3.58 -1.81 -22.30
C TYR A 411 3.27 -2.69 -21.08
N SER A 412 2.11 -2.45 -20.48
CA SER A 412 1.55 -3.23 -19.36
C SER A 412 0.41 -4.15 -19.82
N ASP A 413 0.14 -4.20 -21.13
CA ASP A 413 -0.89 -5.05 -21.71
C ASP A 413 -0.48 -6.53 -21.63
N PRO A 414 -1.13 -7.36 -20.79
CA PRO A 414 -0.82 -8.78 -20.65
C PRO A 414 -1.03 -9.58 -21.94
N VAL A 415 -1.75 -9.06 -22.95
CA VAL A 415 -1.85 -9.71 -24.28
C VAL A 415 -0.66 -9.41 -25.20
N THR A 416 0.26 -8.53 -24.77
CA THR A 416 1.49 -8.19 -25.51
C THR A 416 2.78 -8.52 -24.78
N VAL A 417 2.73 -8.72 -23.45
CA VAL A 417 3.88 -9.20 -22.68
C VAL A 417 4.12 -10.68 -23.03
N ILE A 418 5.25 -10.94 -23.68
CA ILE A 418 5.69 -12.29 -24.03
C ILE A 418 6.31 -12.93 -22.80
N ASP A 419 5.78 -14.09 -22.39
CA ASP A 419 6.44 -14.95 -21.41
C ASP A 419 7.76 -15.46 -22.03
N PRO A 420 8.92 -15.08 -21.47
CA PRO A 420 10.21 -15.46 -22.02
C PRO A 420 10.47 -16.98 -21.94
N ALA A 421 9.75 -17.72 -21.10
CA ALA A 421 9.87 -19.18 -21.02
C ALA A 421 9.11 -19.90 -22.15
N THR A 422 8.00 -19.33 -22.63
CA THR A 422 7.13 -19.98 -23.63
C THR A 422 7.15 -19.29 -24.99
N GLY A 423 7.67 -18.07 -25.08
CA GLY A 423 7.65 -17.25 -26.30
C GLY A 423 6.25 -16.80 -26.73
N GLN A 424 5.24 -17.01 -25.88
CA GLN A 424 3.85 -16.64 -26.12
C GLN A 424 3.47 -15.44 -25.26
N PRO A 425 2.50 -14.61 -25.68
CA PRO A 425 1.92 -13.64 -24.77
C PRO A 425 1.32 -14.34 -23.55
N PHE A 426 1.41 -13.74 -22.36
CA PHE A 426 0.76 -14.25 -21.14
C PHE A 426 -0.76 -14.50 -21.33
N GLN A 427 -1.38 -13.87 -22.34
CA GLN A 427 -2.71 -14.22 -22.85
C GLN A 427 -2.78 -14.30 -24.38
N THR A 428 -3.33 -15.40 -24.91
CA THR A 428 -3.71 -15.51 -26.32
C THR A 428 -4.88 -14.57 -26.65
N LYS A 429 -4.78 -13.80 -27.75
CA LYS A 429 -5.75 -12.78 -28.23
C LYS A 429 -7.22 -13.23 -28.40
N GLU A 430 -7.57 -14.51 -28.23
CA GLU A 430 -8.81 -15.11 -28.75
C GLU A 430 -9.95 -15.34 -27.73
N ARG A 431 -10.05 -14.60 -26.61
CA ARG A 431 -11.25 -14.67 -25.75
C ARG A 431 -12.09 -13.40 -25.81
N GLY A 432 -12.61 -13.12 -27.01
CA GLY A 432 -13.65 -12.13 -27.25
C GLY A 432 -15.00 -12.57 -26.66
N GLY A 433 -15.44 -11.86 -25.62
CA GLY A 433 -16.79 -11.95 -25.08
C GLY A 433 -17.37 -10.55 -24.95
N TYR A 434 -18.29 -10.22 -25.84
CA TYR A 434 -19.01 -8.94 -25.93
C TYR A 434 -19.81 -8.67 -24.65
N PHE A 435 -19.51 -7.59 -23.91
CA PHE A 435 -20.36 -7.10 -22.81
C PHE A 435 -20.64 -5.59 -23.00
N PRO A 436 -21.89 -5.13 -22.80
CA PRO A 436 -22.30 -3.79 -23.14
C PRO A 436 -22.02 -2.83 -21.97
N PHE A 437 -20.83 -2.24 -21.95
CA PHE A 437 -20.62 -0.96 -21.26
C PHE A 437 -20.73 0.18 -22.29
N PRO A 438 -21.23 1.36 -21.92
CA PRO A 438 -21.26 2.50 -22.83
C PRO A 438 -19.82 2.83 -23.22
N THR A 439 -19.50 2.55 -24.48
CA THR A 439 -18.27 2.97 -25.13
C THR A 439 -18.16 4.48 -25.05
N TYR A 440 -17.09 4.98 -24.43
CA TYR A 440 -16.68 6.37 -24.68
C TYR A 440 -16.40 6.53 -26.20
N PRO A 441 -16.58 7.73 -26.77
CA PRO A 441 -16.56 7.96 -28.23
C PRO A 441 -15.25 7.58 -28.97
N ASN A 442 -14.22 7.15 -28.24
CA ASN A 442 -12.84 7.05 -28.70
C ASN A 442 -12.41 5.61 -29.03
N GLY A 443 -13.31 4.61 -28.95
CA GLY A 443 -13.08 3.26 -29.49
C GLY A 443 -12.00 2.38 -28.85
N ASN A 444 -11.17 2.88 -27.94
CA ASN A 444 -10.01 2.16 -27.36
C ASN A 444 -10.28 1.53 -25.98
N ASN A 445 -11.50 1.05 -25.73
CA ASN A 445 -11.82 0.40 -24.46
C ASN A 445 -11.86 -1.11 -24.65
N LEU A 446 -10.74 -1.80 -24.38
CA LEU A 446 -10.81 -3.20 -23.99
C LEU A 446 -11.57 -3.26 -22.65
N PRO A 447 -12.59 -4.12 -22.48
CA PRO A 447 -13.27 -4.25 -21.20
C PRO A 447 -12.27 -4.74 -20.14
N ALA A 448 -12.36 -4.22 -18.91
CA ALA A 448 -11.72 -4.84 -17.74
C ALA A 448 -12.24 -6.29 -17.65
N HIS A 449 -11.44 -7.26 -18.07
CA HIS A 449 -11.91 -8.64 -18.15
C HIS A 449 -12.14 -9.19 -16.74
N ILE A 450 -13.20 -9.98 -16.63
CA ILE A 450 -13.55 -10.76 -15.44
C ILE A 450 -12.34 -11.64 -15.10
N ARG A 451 -11.80 -11.52 -13.88
CA ARG A 451 -10.84 -12.47 -13.29
C ARG A 451 -11.27 -13.89 -13.66
N ASN A 452 -10.31 -14.78 -13.91
CA ASN A 452 -10.63 -16.20 -14.08
C ASN A 452 -11.52 -16.65 -12.90
N PRO A 453 -12.72 -17.23 -13.16
CA PRO A 453 -13.63 -17.68 -12.10
C PRO A 453 -12.96 -18.70 -11.17
N ASP A 454 -11.91 -19.37 -11.62
CA ASP A 454 -10.97 -20.04 -10.73
C ASP A 454 -10.05 -19.00 -10.07
N ILE A 455 -10.34 -18.68 -8.81
CA ILE A 455 -9.54 -17.80 -7.94
C ILE A 455 -8.10 -18.29 -7.72
N ASN A 456 -7.79 -19.55 -8.06
CA ASN A 456 -6.46 -20.11 -7.95
C ASN A 456 -5.71 -20.12 -9.29
N ALA A 457 -6.32 -19.65 -10.39
CA ALA A 457 -5.62 -19.54 -11.66
C ALA A 457 -4.59 -18.41 -11.62
N ASP A 458 -3.38 -18.74 -12.06
CA ASP A 458 -2.26 -17.82 -12.27
C ASP A 458 -2.20 -17.43 -13.77
N PRO A 459 -2.13 -16.14 -14.14
CA PRO A 459 -2.25 -14.95 -13.31
C PRO A 459 -3.70 -14.47 -13.13
N GLN A 460 -4.01 -13.96 -11.93
CA GLN A 460 -5.24 -13.19 -11.69
C GLN A 460 -5.09 -11.81 -12.32
N LEU A 461 -5.61 -11.60 -13.53
CA LEU A 461 -5.56 -10.30 -14.17
C LEU A 461 -6.57 -9.35 -13.53
N GLY A 462 -6.04 -8.22 -13.06
CA GLY A 462 -6.81 -7.14 -12.47
C GLY A 462 -7.27 -6.09 -13.47
N SER A 463 -7.60 -4.89 -12.99
CA SER A 463 -8.27 -3.84 -13.77
C SER A 463 -7.57 -3.40 -15.05
N GLY A 464 -6.35 -3.83 -15.34
CA GLY A 464 -5.59 -3.45 -16.54
C GLY A 464 -5.08 -2.00 -16.47
N CYS A 465 -4.10 -1.69 -17.31
CA CYS A 465 -3.39 -0.41 -17.39
C CYS A 465 -4.20 0.78 -17.93
N TYR A 466 -5.50 0.82 -17.70
CA TYR A 466 -6.36 1.90 -18.21
C TYR A 466 -6.15 3.23 -17.48
N PHE A 467 -5.29 3.25 -16.46
CA PHE A 467 -5.07 4.41 -15.61
C PHE A 467 -3.58 4.51 -15.33
N THR A 468 -2.98 5.59 -15.81
CA THR A 468 -1.61 5.95 -15.43
C THR A 468 -1.56 7.43 -15.21
N PHE A 469 -0.61 7.84 -14.39
CA PHE A 469 -0.17 9.20 -14.27
C PHE A 469 1.05 9.36 -15.14
N GLY A 470 0.92 10.09 -16.25
CA GLY A 470 2.13 10.60 -16.90
C GLY A 470 2.79 11.61 -15.99
N ARG A 471 2.31 12.85 -16.05
CA ARG A 471 2.70 13.92 -15.15
C ARG A 471 1.47 14.68 -14.72
N ASN A 472 1.22 14.83 -13.44
CA ASN A 472 0.09 15.62 -12.95
C ASN A 472 0.53 16.56 -11.84
N PHE A 473 -0.14 17.70 -11.77
CA PHE A 473 -0.15 18.53 -10.57
C PHE A 473 -1.13 17.89 -9.59
N ALA A 474 -0.81 17.90 -8.31
CA ALA A 474 -1.67 17.42 -7.23
C ALA A 474 -1.87 18.56 -6.25
N TRP A 475 -3.06 18.61 -5.64
CA TRP A 475 -3.40 19.65 -4.69
C TRP A 475 -4.12 19.07 -3.48
N PRO A 476 -3.65 19.36 -2.25
CA PRO A 476 -4.40 19.02 -1.05
C PRO A 476 -5.75 19.75 -1.02
N ASN A 477 -6.85 19.01 -1.10
CA ASN A 477 -8.21 19.57 -1.02
C ASN A 477 -8.80 19.48 0.39
N ALA A 478 -8.17 18.74 1.32
CA ALA A 478 -8.41 18.81 2.76
C ALA A 478 -7.13 18.48 3.55
N GLY A 479 -6.95 19.10 4.72
CA GLY A 479 -5.81 18.84 5.62
C GLY A 479 -4.47 19.45 5.20
N GLY A 480 -4.45 20.34 4.20
CA GLY A 480 -3.21 20.88 3.63
C GLY A 480 -2.50 21.96 4.47
N PRO A 481 -1.31 22.42 4.04
CA PRO A 481 -0.31 21.65 3.26
C PRO A 481 0.62 20.83 4.16
N TRP A 482 0.63 21.05 5.49
CA TRP A 482 1.71 20.58 6.39
C TRP A 482 1.23 20.04 7.74
N GLY A 483 -0.03 19.60 7.89
CA GLY A 483 -0.54 19.23 9.23
C GLY A 483 -1.65 18.18 9.29
N GLY A 484 -2.33 17.88 8.19
CA GLY A 484 -3.51 17.01 8.22
C GLY A 484 -4.65 17.58 9.06
N ILE A 485 -5.82 16.98 8.97
CA ILE A 485 -6.90 17.16 9.93
C ILE A 485 -6.68 16.12 11.03
N ILE A 486 -6.30 16.56 12.23
CA ILE A 486 -5.97 15.64 13.32
C ILE A 486 -7.19 14.83 13.74
N VAL A 487 -7.04 13.52 13.75
CA VAL A 487 -8.01 12.56 14.28
C VAL A 487 -7.47 12.06 15.62
N PRO A 488 -8.17 12.34 16.73
CA PRO A 488 -7.66 12.00 18.06
C PRO A 488 -7.46 10.48 18.22
N PRO A 489 -6.58 10.02 19.12
CA PRO A 489 -6.44 8.61 19.47
C PRO A 489 -7.75 7.98 19.97
N VAL A 490 -7.77 6.64 20.04
CA VAL A 490 -8.80 5.91 20.77
C VAL A 490 -8.86 6.36 22.25
N SER A 491 -10.07 6.52 22.75
CA SER A 491 -10.34 6.92 24.13
C SER A 491 -10.01 5.78 25.12
N ALA A 492 -9.83 6.12 26.40
CA ALA A 492 -9.50 5.14 27.44
C ALA A 492 -10.57 4.04 27.62
N ASP A 493 -11.81 4.29 27.23
CA ASP A 493 -12.92 3.33 27.22
C ASP A 493 -12.97 2.44 25.96
N GLY A 494 -12.02 2.61 25.05
CA GLY A 494 -11.97 1.90 23.76
C GLY A 494 -12.79 2.55 22.64
N THR A 495 -13.44 3.68 22.88
CA THR A 495 -14.19 4.40 21.84
C THR A 495 -13.22 4.98 20.80
N PRO A 496 -13.33 4.60 19.50
CA PRO A 496 -12.47 5.16 18.47
C PRO A 496 -12.54 6.68 18.43
N GLY A 497 -11.39 7.33 18.26
CA GLY A 497 -11.36 8.75 17.93
C GLY A 497 -12.09 9.01 16.61
N LEU A 498 -12.64 10.22 16.46
CA LEU A 498 -13.55 10.52 15.35
C LEU A 498 -13.28 11.90 14.78
N HIS A 499 -13.27 11.99 13.45
CA HIS A 499 -13.44 13.24 12.71
C HIS A 499 -14.42 13.05 11.56
N LYS A 500 -15.16 14.10 11.20
CA LYS A 500 -16.03 14.11 10.02
C LYS A 500 -15.60 15.24 9.10
N VAL A 501 -15.34 14.90 7.84
CA VAL A 501 -14.90 15.83 6.81
C VAL A 501 -15.96 15.90 5.72
N GLN A 502 -16.36 17.10 5.35
CA GLN A 502 -17.22 17.36 4.20
C GLN A 502 -16.47 18.21 3.19
N ILE A 503 -16.31 17.69 1.97
CA ILE A 503 -15.70 18.39 0.85
C ILE A 503 -16.79 18.70 -0.18
N THR A 504 -16.89 19.96 -0.57
CA THR A 504 -17.86 20.42 -1.57
C THR A 504 -17.14 20.63 -2.90
N PHE A 505 -17.37 19.73 -3.85
CA PHE A 505 -16.82 19.83 -5.21
C PHE A 505 -17.77 20.65 -6.10
N ASN A 506 -17.38 21.89 -6.37
CA ASN A 506 -18.15 22.86 -7.15
C ASN A 506 -17.72 22.97 -8.62
N PHE A 507 -16.66 22.26 -9.02
CA PHE A 507 -16.13 22.26 -10.39
C PHE A 507 -16.38 20.90 -11.02
N GLU A 508 -16.48 20.84 -12.35
CA GLU A 508 -16.41 19.56 -13.05
C GLU A 508 -14.99 19.03 -12.91
N PRO A 509 -14.76 17.96 -12.12
CA PRO A 509 -13.44 17.40 -12.02
C PRO A 509 -13.10 16.77 -13.36
N SER A 510 -11.80 16.52 -13.58
CA SER A 510 -11.38 15.61 -14.64
C SER A 510 -12.28 14.36 -14.63
N PRO A 511 -12.58 13.72 -15.78
CA PRO A 511 -13.30 12.43 -15.84
C PRO A 511 -12.69 11.31 -14.99
N ARG A 512 -11.55 11.60 -14.35
CA ARG A 512 -10.78 10.77 -13.44
C ARG A 512 -10.67 11.45 -12.07
N LEU A 513 -11.77 11.97 -11.52
CA LEU A 513 -11.78 12.50 -10.14
C LEU A 513 -11.23 11.42 -9.22
N ARG A 514 -10.15 11.72 -8.53
CA ARG A 514 -9.55 10.78 -7.60
C ARG A 514 -9.49 11.43 -6.23
N ILE A 515 -10.15 10.80 -5.27
CA ILE A 515 -10.18 11.24 -3.88
C ILE A 515 -9.21 10.33 -3.13
N TYR A 516 -7.95 10.77 -3.05
CA TYR A 516 -6.92 10.08 -2.28
C TYR A 516 -6.91 10.58 -0.86
N GLN A 517 -6.85 9.64 0.08
CA GLN A 517 -6.93 9.90 1.51
C GLN A 517 -5.77 9.19 2.18
N PHE A 518 -5.00 9.88 3.00
CA PHE A 518 -3.86 9.28 3.67
C PHE A 518 -3.55 9.94 5.01
N ASP A 519 -2.69 9.28 5.77
CA ASP A 519 -2.08 9.84 6.98
C ASP A 519 -0.75 10.53 6.69
N PRO A 520 -0.65 11.86 6.80
CA PRO A 520 0.61 12.58 6.62
C PRO A 520 1.54 12.53 7.85
N LEU A 521 1.13 11.92 8.97
CA LEU A 521 1.94 11.83 10.20
C LEU A 521 2.65 10.48 10.31
N HIS A 522 1.91 9.40 10.00
CA HIS A 522 2.36 8.01 10.08
C HIS A 522 2.11 7.33 8.73
N HIS A 523 3.11 7.32 7.86
CA HIS A 523 2.91 7.01 6.44
C HIS A 523 3.79 5.84 6.01
N ASP A 524 3.18 4.65 5.92
CA ASP A 524 3.78 3.43 5.37
C ASP A 524 2.81 2.75 4.39
N GLU A 525 1.68 2.23 4.89
CA GLU A 525 0.58 1.69 4.06
C GLU A 525 -0.73 2.50 4.18
N ALA A 526 -0.71 3.60 4.96
CA ALA A 526 -1.89 4.37 5.34
C ALA A 526 -2.41 5.29 4.22
N VAL A 527 -2.70 4.71 3.06
CA VAL A 527 -3.33 5.39 1.92
C VAL A 527 -4.56 4.61 1.46
N TYR A 528 -5.63 5.33 1.13
CA TYR A 528 -6.88 4.80 0.61
C TYR A 528 -7.39 5.72 -0.51
N SER A 529 -7.86 5.14 -1.61
CA SER A 529 -8.29 5.92 -2.78
C SER A 529 -9.71 5.56 -3.23
N LEU A 530 -10.41 6.56 -3.78
CA LEU A 530 -11.64 6.42 -4.54
C LEU A 530 -11.44 7.05 -5.92
N HIS A 531 -11.97 6.39 -6.95
CA HIS A 531 -11.78 6.64 -8.38
C HIS A 531 -13.06 6.99 -9.14
#